data_AF-A0A820ARF8-F1
#
_entry.id   AF-A0A820ARF8-F1
#
_cell.length_a   1.000
_cell.length_b   1.000
_cell.length_c   1.000
_cell.angle_alpha   90.00
_cell.angle_beta   90.00
_cell.angle_gamma   90.00
#
_symmetry.space_group_name_H-M   'P 1'
#
loop_
_entity.id
_entity.type
_entity.pdbx_description
1 polymer ?
#
loop_
_entity_poly.entity_id
_entity_poly.type
_entity_poly.pdbx_seq_one_letter_code
_entity_poly.pdbx_strand_id
1 'polypeptide(L)' 'MTLQVNITLSPTNFWVESAKGQWWGNCAWCSLGIAAIINEDVTITTTLGGESKQIKFAIKD' A
#
# COMPACT_ATOMS: atom_id res chain seq x y z
N MET A 1 -17.80 -0.42 -12.29
CA MET A 1 -17.27 0.31 -11.13
C MET A 1 -15.77 0.08 -11.11
N THR A 2 -15.02 0.83 -11.92
CA THR A 2 -13.56 0.72 -12.00
C THR A 2 -12.98 1.37 -10.76
N LEU A 3 -12.51 0.57 -9.80
CA LEU A 3 -11.71 1.08 -8.69
C LEU A 3 -10.42 1.65 -9.30
N GLN A 4 -10.33 2.98 -9.36
CA GLN A 4 -9.17 3.68 -9.92
C GLN A 4 -8.05 3.66 -8.89
N VAL A 5 -7.38 2.51 -8.75
CA VAL A 5 -6.18 2.39 -7.92
C VAL A 5 -5.05 3.11 -8.64
N ASN A 6 -4.72 4.32 -8.18
CA ASN A 6 -3.57 5.07 -8.65
C ASN A 6 -2.28 4.43 -8.13
N ILE A 7 -1.74 3.48 -8.91
CA ILE A 7 -0.37 2.98 -8.77
C ILE A 7 0.58 4.03 -9.35
N THR A 8 1.57 4.46 -8.57
CA THR A 8 2.60 5.38 -9.05
C THR A 8 3.94 4.66 -9.02
N LEU A 9 4.81 4.93 -9.99
CA LEU A 9 6.18 4.41 -10.03
C LEU A 9 7.20 5.34 -9.34
N SER A 10 6.73 6.48 -8.81
CA SER A 10 7.55 7.38 -8.01
C SER A 10 7.67 6.85 -6.58
N PRO A 11 8.86 6.88 -5.95
CA PRO A 11 9.05 6.42 -4.58
C PRO A 11 8.27 7.33 -3.61
N THR A 12 7.05 6.91 -3.30
CA THR A 12 6.22 7.52 -2.28
C THR A 12 6.47 6.83 -0.95
N ASN A 13 6.09 7.46 0.14
CA ASN A 13 6.20 6.86 1.46
C ASN A 13 5.32 5.61 1.67
N PHE A 14 4.63 5.09 0.65
CA PHE A 14 3.64 4.00 0.77
C PHE A 14 4.07 2.78 -0.05
N TRP A 15 4.66 1.80 0.63
CA TRP A 15 5.13 0.54 0.05
C TRP A 15 4.18 -0.60 0.42
N VAL A 16 3.71 -1.35 -0.58
CA VAL A 16 2.85 -2.52 -0.41
C VAL A 16 3.62 -3.75 -0.87
N GLU A 17 3.75 -4.73 0.01
CA GLU A 17 4.42 -6.00 -0.27
C GLU A 17 3.48 -7.16 -0.03
N SER A 18 3.42 -8.10 -0.96
CA SER A 18 2.73 -9.38 -0.80
C SER A 18 3.65 -10.53 -1.21
N ALA A 19 3.21 -11.76 -0.96
CA ALA A 19 3.92 -12.95 -1.42
C ALA A 19 4.11 -13.00 -2.95
N LYS A 20 3.26 -12.29 -3.71
CA LYS A 20 3.25 -12.28 -5.17
C LYS A 20 4.00 -11.10 -5.79
N GLY A 21 4.31 -10.06 -5.03
CA GLY A 21 4.96 -8.89 -5.58
C GLY A 21 5.02 -7.68 -4.66
N GLN A 22 5.55 -6.59 -5.20
CA GLN A 22 5.81 -5.35 -4.49
C GLN A 22 5.29 -4.19 -5.35
N TRP A 23 4.54 -3.28 -4.74
CA TRP A 23 3.93 -2.15 -5.43
C TRP A 23 4.00 -0.89 -4.59
N TRP A 24 4.13 0.26 -5.25
CA TRP A 24 4.04 1.56 -4.62
C TRP A 24 2.62 2.11 -4.75
N GLY A 25 2.03 2.49 -3.61
CA GLY A 25 0.78 3.23 -3.58
C GLY A 25 1.07 4.73 -3.64
N ASN A 26 0.30 5.50 -4.41
CA ASN A 26 0.43 6.96 -4.32
C ASN A 26 -0.04 7.49 -2.95
N CYS A 27 -0.96 6.76 -2.30
CA CYS A 27 -1.62 7.16 -1.07
C CYS A 27 -1.99 5.95 -0.19
N ALA A 28 -2.36 6.19 1.08
CA ALA A 28 -2.79 5.14 2.01
C ALA A 28 -3.98 4.35 1.47
N TRP A 29 -5.00 5.06 0.98
CA TRP A 29 -6.20 4.48 0.40
C TRP A 29 -5.93 3.68 -0.87
N CYS A 30 -5.00 4.15 -1.68
CA CYS A 30 -4.54 3.49 -2.90
C CYS A 30 -3.90 2.14 -2.55
N SER A 31 -3.09 2.13 -1.49
CA SER A 31 -2.41 0.94 -0.97
C SER A 31 -3.42 -0.10 -0.43
N LEU A 32 -4.46 0.37 0.26
CA LEU A 32 -5.60 -0.46 0.70
C LEU A 32 -6.39 -1.04 -0.48
N GLY A 33 -6.56 -0.28 -1.56
CA GLY A 33 -7.16 -0.77 -2.80
C GLY A 33 -6.33 -1.88 -3.47
N ILE A 34 -5.00 -1.78 -3.44
CA ILE A 34 -4.09 -2.85 -3.91
C ILE A 34 -4.27 -4.10 -3.05
N ALA A 35 -4.32 -3.95 -1.72
CA ALA A 35 -4.58 -5.06 -0.79
C ALA A 35 -5.89 -5.80 -1.15
N ALA A 36 -6.97 -5.05 -1.36
CA ALA A 36 -8.28 -5.60 -1.70
C ALA A 36 -8.31 -6.29 -3.06
N ILE A 37 -7.53 -5.81 -4.05
CA ILE A 37 -7.44 -6.44 -5.38
C ILE A 37 -6.61 -7.72 -5.34
N ILE A 38 -5.52 -7.74 -4.57
CA ILE A 38 -4.64 -8.91 -4.45
C ILE A 38 -5.36 -10.05 -3.71
N ASN A 39 -6.26 -9.71 -2.77
CA ASN A 39 -7.02 -10.68 -1.96
C ASN A 39 -6.10 -11.70 -1.27
N GLU A 40 -4.97 -11.22 -0.75
CA GLU A 40 -4.03 -11.99 0.05
C GLU A 40 -3.47 -11.12 1.17
N ASP A 41 -2.71 -11.75 2.06
CA ASP A 41 -1.93 -11.07 3.07
C ASP A 41 -0.95 -10.09 2.42
N VAL A 42 -1.13 -8.80 2.71
CA VAL A 42 -0.22 -7.75 2.27
C VAL A 42 0.32 -6.96 3.45
N THR A 43 1.59 -6.59 3.38
CA THR A 43 2.24 -5.69 4.32
C THR A 43 2.33 -4.31 3.71
N ILE A 44 1.64 -3.34 4.31
CA ILE A 44 1.71 -1.94 3.92
C ILE A 44 2.67 -1.22 4.88
N THR A 45 3.74 -0.68 4.34
CA THR A 45 4.67 0.22 5.03
C THR A 45 4.34 1.65 4.63
N THR A 46 4.02 2.50 5.60
CA THR A 46 3.85 3.93 5.35
C THR A 46 4.58 4.82 6.35
N THR A 47 5.04 5.99 5.93
CA THR A 47 5.60 7.01 6.83
C THR A 47 4.52 8.04 7.18
N LEU A 48 4.18 8.14 8.47
CA LEU A 48 3.31 9.20 8.99
C LEU A 48 4.07 10.53 8.96
N GLY A 49 3.73 11.38 7.99
CA GLY A 49 4.41 12.67 7.77
C GLY A 49 4.35 13.63 8.96
N GLY A 50 3.36 13.48 9.85
CA GLY A 50 3.26 14.28 11.08
C GLY A 50 4.21 13.87 12.21
N GLU A 51 4.75 12.65 12.17
CA GLU A 51 5.57 12.07 13.25
C GLU A 51 6.94 11.59 12.75
N SER A 52 7.22 11.73 11.44
CA SER A 52 8.40 11.17 10.75
C SER A 52 8.62 9.68 11.05
N LYS A 53 7.54 8.97 11.38
CA LYS A 53 7.58 7.60 11.88
C LYS A 53 7.13 6.65 10.79
N GLN A 54 7.97 5.68 10.47
CA GLN A 54 7.61 4.59 9.59
C GLN A 54 6.75 3.59 10.38
N ILE A 55 5.54 3.36 9.91
CA ILE A 55 4.63 2.34 10.41
C ILE A 55 4.49 1.23 9.39
N LYS A 56 4.40 0.00 9.87
CA LYS A 56 4.16 -1.19 9.05
C LYS A 56 2.95 -1.91 9.62
N PHE A 57 1.97 -2.19 8.78
CA PHE A 57 0.82 -2.98 9.18
C PHE A 57 0.55 -4.04 8.13
N ALA A 58 0.30 -5.26 8.61
CA ALA A 58 -0.15 -6.36 7.79
C ALA A 58 -1.68 -6.32 7.73
N ILE A 59 -2.21 -6.37 6.52
CA ILE A 59 -3.62 -6.59 6.26
C ILE A 59 -3.78 -8.06 5.95
N LYS A 60 -4.68 -8.71 6.69
CA LYS A 60 -5.11 -10.08 6.45
C LYS A 60 -6.56 -10.03 6.00
N ASP A 61 -6.85 -10.66 4.87
CA ASP A 61 -8.20 -10.87 4.37
C ASP A 61 -8.79 -12.17 4.96
#